data_AF-A0ABD3W3Z0-F1
#
_entry.id   AF-A0ABD3W3Z0-F1
#
_cell.length_a   1.000
_cell.length_b   1.000
_cell.length_c   1.000
_cell.angle_alpha   90.00
_cell.angle_beta   90.00
_cell.angle_gamma   90.00
#
_symmetry.space_group_name_H-M   'P 1'
#
loop_
_entity.id
_entity.type
_entity.pdbx_description
1 polymer ?
#
loop_
_entity_poly.entity_id
_entity_poly.type
_entity_poly.pdbx_seq_one_letter_code
_entity_poly.pdbx_strand_id
1 'polypeptide(L)'
;TVCELFLNIPNNSREIATPGIAGNNTYNATITVECYEGYNYSLHEIEPLRCASDGSWRGYFGNCNELDCGKQHNIPNNSTITSST
;
A
#
# COMPACT_ATOMS: atom_id res chain seq x y z
N THR A 1 8.31 -7.26 -23.80
CA THR A 1 9.03 -6.43 -22.82
C THR A 1 8.82 -6.97 -21.43
N VAL A 2 9.88 -6.99 -20.65
CA VAL A 2 9.89 -7.41 -19.25
C VAL A 2 10.27 -6.19 -18.42
N CYS A 3 9.48 -5.86 -17.41
CA CYS A 3 9.75 -4.75 -16.51
C CYS A 3 10.72 -5.15 -15.40
N GLU A 4 11.56 -4.20 -15.01
CA GLU A 4 12.55 -4.37 -13.95
C GLU A 4 11.90 -4.77 -12.61
N LEU A 5 12.64 -5.51 -11.78
CA LEU A 5 12.17 -5.98 -10.46
C LEU A 5 12.29 -4.93 -9.34
N PHE A 6 12.96 -3.81 -9.60
CA PHE A 6 13.24 -2.80 -8.59
C PHE A 6 12.15 -1.74 -8.54
N LEU A 7 11.00 -2.10 -7.96
CA LEU A 7 9.98 -1.15 -7.56
C LEU A 7 10.33 -0.56 -6.19
N ASN A 8 10.32 0.76 -6.07
CA ASN A 8 10.53 1.46 -4.80
C ASN A 8 9.28 1.39 -3.92
N ILE A 9 8.91 0.19 -3.49
CA ILE A 9 7.74 -0.07 -2.64
C ILE A 9 7.93 0.65 -1.29
N PRO A 10 6.92 1.36 -0.77
CA PRO A 10 7.06 2.13 0.45
C PRO A 10 7.12 1.19 1.65
N ASN A 11 7.76 1.63 2.73
CA ASN A 11 7.78 0.88 3.99
C ASN A 11 6.34 0.63 4.48
N ASN A 12 6.16 -0.45 5.23
CA ASN A 12 4.87 -0.88 5.76
C ASN A 12 3.82 -1.19 4.69
N SER A 13 4.25 -1.68 3.53
CA SER A 13 3.38 -2.13 2.47
C SER A 13 3.84 -3.45 1.87
N ARG A 14 2.97 -4.08 1.09
CA ARG A 14 3.25 -5.30 0.34
C ARG A 14 2.78 -5.18 -1.11
N GLU A 15 3.49 -5.83 -2.00
CA GLU A 15 3.01 -6.07 -3.36
C GLU A 15 1.91 -7.13 -3.36
N ILE A 16 0.83 -6.83 -4.05
CA ILE A 16 -0.27 -7.73 -4.36
C ILE A 16 -0.34 -7.78 -5.89
N ALA A 17 0.19 -8.86 -6.46
CA ALA A 17 -0.03 -9.14 -7.87
C ALA A 17 -1.52 -9.42 -8.08
N THR A 18 -2.11 -8.87 -9.15
CA THR A 18 -3.48 -9.22 -9.54
C THR A 18 -3.63 -10.74 -9.68
N PRO A 19 -4.74 -11.35 -9.20
CA PRO A 19 -4.99 -12.77 -9.35
C PRO A 19 -4.88 -13.19 -10.83
N GLY A 20 -3.93 -14.07 -11.15
CA GLY A 20 -3.64 -14.52 -12.52
C GLY A 20 -2.36 -13.95 -13.15
N ILE A 21 -1.71 -12.97 -12.49
CA ILE A 21 -0.43 -12.35 -12.92
C ILE A 21 0.64 -12.49 -11.79
N ALA A 22 0.49 -13.47 -10.89
CA ALA A 22 1.43 -13.65 -9.79
C ALA A 22 2.79 -14.13 -10.34
N GLY A 23 3.71 -13.18 -10.53
CA GLY A 23 5.10 -13.44 -10.91
C GLY A 23 5.48 -13.15 -12.36
N ASN A 24 4.59 -12.61 -13.21
CA ASN A 24 4.96 -12.15 -14.55
C ASN A 24 5.08 -10.62 -14.60
N ASN A 25 6.31 -10.16 -14.79
CA ASN A 25 6.67 -8.77 -15.04
C ASN A 25 6.64 -8.44 -16.55
N THR A 26 5.72 -9.03 -17.31
CA THR A 26 5.60 -8.81 -18.76
C THR A 26 4.77 -7.58 -19.09
N TYR A 27 4.86 -7.09 -20.33
CA TYR A 27 4.02 -5.98 -20.82
C TYR A 27 2.54 -6.16 -20.43
N ASN A 28 1.93 -5.08 -19.92
CA ASN A 28 0.56 -5.03 -19.40
C ASN A 28 0.31 -5.83 -18.11
N ALA A 29 1.35 -6.36 -17.46
CA ALA A 29 1.27 -6.85 -16.09
C ALA A 29 0.89 -5.71 -15.14
N THR A 30 0.14 -6.05 -14.10
CA THR A 30 -0.34 -5.13 -13.06
C THR A 30 0.11 -5.56 -11.68
N ILE A 31 0.66 -4.62 -10.93
CA ILE A 31 1.01 -4.78 -9.51
C ILE A 31 0.23 -3.75 -8.71
N THR A 32 -0.50 -4.22 -7.72
CA THR A 32 -1.15 -3.35 -6.74
C THR A 32 -0.29 -3.36 -5.48
N VAL A 33 -0.11 -2.21 -4.85
CA VAL A 33 0.51 -2.15 -3.51
C VAL A 33 -0.62 -2.15 -2.50
N GLU A 34 -0.39 -2.68 -1.30
CA GLU A 34 -1.30 -2.51 -0.16
C GLU A 34 -0.51 -2.21 1.11
N CYS A 35 -0.93 -1.20 1.86
CA CYS A 35 -0.39 -0.94 3.19
C CYS A 35 -0.74 -2.09 4.16
N TYR A 36 0.14 -2.38 5.11
CA TYR A 36 -0.19 -3.32 6.18
C TYR A 36 -1.29 -2.77 7.09
N GLU A 37 -1.88 -3.66 7.88
CA GLU A 37 -2.85 -3.29 8.91
C GLU A 37 -2.27 -2.22 9.84
N GLY A 38 -3.08 -1.21 10.18
CA GLY A 38 -2.63 -0.05 10.95
C GLY A 38 -1.99 1.07 10.12
N TYR A 39 -1.87 0.90 8.80
CA TYR A 39 -1.35 1.92 7.88
C TYR A 39 -2.32 2.24 6.74
N ASN A 40 -2.23 3.46 6.21
CA ASN A 40 -3.01 3.90 5.07
C ASN A 40 -2.19 4.81 4.15
N TYR A 41 -2.62 4.92 2.90
CA TYR A 41 -1.97 5.78 1.92
C TYR A 41 -2.08 7.24 2.31
N SER A 42 -0.97 7.98 2.18
CA SER A 42 -0.96 9.43 2.45
C SER A 42 -1.89 10.23 1.52
N LEU A 43 -2.24 9.66 0.37
CA LEU A 43 -2.95 10.31 -0.71
C LEU A 43 -4.12 9.44 -1.17
N HIS A 44 -5.19 10.09 -1.64
CA HIS A 44 -6.38 9.42 -2.15
C HIS A 44 -6.20 8.85 -3.57
N GLU A 45 -5.12 9.22 -4.25
CA GLU A 45 -4.83 8.79 -5.62
C GLU A 45 -3.82 7.63 -5.59
N ILE A 46 -4.35 6.41 -5.53
CA ILE A 46 -3.56 5.17 -5.59
C ILE A 46 -3.89 4.50 -6.91
N GLU A 47 -2.89 4.28 -7.76
CA GLU A 47 -3.05 3.59 -9.04
C GLU A 47 -2.17 2.33 -9.08
N PRO A 48 -2.68 1.21 -9.62
CA PRO A 48 -1.88 0.02 -9.83
C PRO A 48 -0.76 0.31 -10.82
N LEU A 49 0.42 -0.24 -10.54
CA LEU A 49 1.58 -0.16 -11.41
C LEU A 49 1.36 -1.07 -12.62
N ARG A 50 1.52 -0.52 -13.82
CA ARG A 50 1.37 -1.23 -15.09
C ARG A 50 2.70 -1.31 -15.82
N CYS A 51 3.08 -2.50 -16.25
CA CYS A 51 4.30 -2.69 -17.03
C CYS A 51 4.10 -2.12 -18.44
N ALA A 52 4.81 -1.04 -18.75
CA ALA A 52 4.76 -0.37 -20.04
C ALA A 52 5.65 -1.06 -21.08
N SER A 53 5.47 -0.70 -22.35
CA SER A 53 6.20 -1.28 -23.48
C SER A 53 7.69 -0.95 -23.48
N ASP A 54 8.07 0.09 -22.73
CA ASP A 54 9.46 0.54 -22.51
C ASP A 54 10.18 -0.22 -21.39
N GLY A 55 9.50 -1.11 -20.66
CA GLY A 55 10.08 -1.90 -19.57
C GLY A 55 10.07 -1.17 -18.22
N SER A 56 9.39 -0.02 -18.14
CA SER A 56 9.17 0.68 -16.89
C SER A 56 7.81 0.34 -16.29
N TRP A 57 7.74 0.31 -14.96
CA TRP A 57 6.47 0.30 -14.25
C TRP A 57 5.89 1.71 -14.21
N ARG A 58 4.64 1.87 -14.66
CA ARG A 58 3.91 3.14 -14.68
C ARG A 58 2.75 3.10 -13.70
N GLY A 59 2.69 4.07 -12.79
CA GLY A 59 1.65 4.19 -11.77
C GLY A 59 2.16 5.02 -10.60
N TYR A 60 1.28 5.31 -9.66
CA TYR A 60 1.62 6.10 -8.47
C TYR A 60 0.98 5.49 -7.23
N PHE A 61 1.78 5.37 -6.18
CA PHE A 61 1.32 5.05 -4.84
C PHE A 61 1.94 6.04 -3.86
N GLY A 62 1.16 6.50 -2.89
CA GLY A 62 1.64 7.31 -1.78
C GLY A 62 2.46 6.49 -0.77
N ASN A 63 3.00 7.16 0.24
CA ASN A 63 3.58 6.45 1.39
C ASN A 63 2.49 5.83 2.27
N CYS A 64 2.79 4.70 2.89
CA CYS A 64 1.94 4.14 3.94
C CYS A 64 2.27 4.83 5.26
N ASN A 65 1.36 5.70 5.70
CA ASN A 65 1.45 6.37 6.99
C ASN A 65 0.64 5.61 8.01
N GLU A 66 1.04 5.75 9.27
CA GLU A 66 0.30 5.25 10.41
C GLU A 66 -1.13 5.79 10.39
N LEU A 67 -2.10 4.93 10.65
CA LEU A 67 -3.46 5.37 10.91
C LEU A 67 -3.47 6.13 12.23
N ASP A 68 -3.70 7.44 12.18
CA ASP A 68 -4.01 8.21 13.38
C ASP A 68 -5.43 7.83 13.83
N CYS A 69 -5.51 6.99 14.86
CA CYS A 69 -6.78 6.62 15.49
C CYS A 69 -7.39 7.76 16.33
N GLY A 70 -6.76 8.93 16.32
CA GLY A 70 -7.14 10.10 17.08
C GLY A 70 -6.58 10.06 18.50
N LYS A 71 -6.26 11.24 19.01
CA LYS A 71 -5.94 11.40 20.43
C LYS A 71 -7.19 11.06 21.25
N GLN A 72 -7.09 10.04 22.10
CA GLN A 72 -8.16 9.66 23.02
C GLN A 72 -8.67 10.92 23.73
N HIS A 73 -9.93 11.29 23.45
CA HIS A 73 -10.56 12.44 24.09
C HIS A 73 -10.53 12.24 25.61
N ASN A 74 -10.29 13.33 26.35
CA ASN A 74 -10.18 13.41 27.82
C ASN A 74 -10.90 12.25 28.52
N ILE A 75 -10.11 11.25 28.93
CA ILE A 75 -10.55 10.07 29.65
C ILE A 75 -11.00 10.57 31.04
N PRO A 76 -12.30 10.54 31.39
CA PRO A 76 -12.76 11.01 32.70
C PRO A 76 -12.09 10.23 33.84
N ASN A 77 -11.97 10.88 35.00
CA ASN A 77 -11.38 10.30 36.21
C ASN A 77 -12.28 9.17 36.77
N ASN A 78 -12.26 7.99 36.13
CA ASN A 78 -12.87 6.69 36.51
C ASN A 78 -13.14 5.78 35.30
N SER A 79 -12.84 6.19 34.06
CA SER A 79 -13.10 5.34 32.91
C SER A 79 -12.02 4.27 32.73
N THR A 80 -12.47 3.05 32.45
CA THR A 80 -11.60 1.92 32.11
C THR A 80 -11.27 1.97 30.61
N ILE A 81 -10.00 2.16 30.27
CA ILE A 81 -9.55 2.00 28.88
C ILE A 81 -9.48 0.49 28.62
N THR A 82 -10.49 -0.07 27.97
CA THR A 82 -10.45 -1.45 27.50
C THR A 82 -9.92 -1.47 26.08
N SER A 83 -8.66 -1.91 25.91
CA SER A 83 -8.15 -2.30 24.60
C SER A 83 -8.81 -3.62 24.21
N SER A 84 -9.69 -3.60 23.23
CA SER A 84 -10.24 -4.82 22.65
C SER A 84 -9.18 -5.45 21.75
N THR A 85 -8.58 -6.55 22.19
CA THR A 85 -7.66 -7.39 21.40
C THR A 85 -8.44 -8.28 20.44
#